data_AF-D4F551-F1
#
_entry.id   AF-D4F551-F1
#
_cell.length_a   1.000
_cell.length_b   1.000
_cell.length_c   1.000
_cell.angle_alpha   90.00
_cell.angle_beta   90.00
_cell.angle_gamma   90.00
#
_symmetry.space_group_name_H-M   'P 1'
#
loop_
_entity.id
_entity.type
_entity.pdbx_description
1 polymer ?
#
loop_
_entity_poly.entity_id
_entity_poly.type
_entity_poly.pdbx_seq_one_letter_code
_entity_poly.pdbx_strand_id
1 'polypeptide(L)'
;MSAEFEIRVYQTFQSFVRKGFDAMTRLNKLDLVIKTETKDISQCASRMARWGVGGRKRLLHTARERIVDEVQMCLPGLSHE
;
A
#
# COMPACT_ATOMS: atom_id res chain seq x y z
N MET A 1 -17.67 4.41 -33.89
CA MET A 1 -16.73 4.92 -32.88
C MET A 1 -15.47 5.36 -33.62
N SER A 2 -14.84 6.49 -33.28
CA SER A 2 -13.61 6.94 -33.97
C SER A 2 -12.39 6.22 -33.39
N ALA A 3 -11.38 5.92 -34.22
CA ALA A 3 -10.12 5.31 -33.77
C ALA A 3 -9.44 6.14 -32.67
N GLU A 4 -9.52 7.47 -32.73
CA GLU A 4 -8.95 8.35 -31.70
C GLU A 4 -9.63 8.18 -30.34
N PHE A 5 -10.94 7.93 -30.34
CA PHE A 5 -11.70 7.69 -29.11
C PHE A 5 -11.27 6.37 -28.48
N GLU A 6 -11.14 5.31 -29.27
CA GLU A 6 -10.69 3.99 -28.78
C GLU A 6 -9.27 4.06 -28.19
N ILE A 7 -8.34 4.72 -28.88
CA ILE A 7 -6.97 4.94 -28.39
C ILE A 7 -7.00 5.67 -27.04
N ARG A 8 -7.80 6.73 -26.92
CA ARG A 8 -7.91 7.52 -25.69
C ARG A 8 -8.47 6.69 -24.52
N VAL A 9 -9.50 5.88 -24.78
CA VAL A 9 -10.07 4.96 -23.78
C VAL A 9 -9.01 3.97 -23.31
N TYR A 10 -8.29 3.33 -24.24
CA TYR A 10 -7.23 2.38 -23.90
C TYR A 10 -6.11 3.00 -23.08
N GLN A 11 -5.61 4.18 -23.47
CA GLN A 11 -4.55 4.87 -22.73
C GLN A 11 -5.01 5.28 -21.34
N THR A 12 -6.25 5.76 -21.21
CA THR A 12 -6.84 6.12 -19.91
C THR A 12 -6.92 4.91 -18.99
N PHE A 13 -7.42 3.78 -19.53
CA PHE A 13 -7.50 2.52 -18.80
C PHE A 13 -6.11 2.02 -18.38
N GLN A 14 -5.14 2.00 -19.30
CA GLN A 14 -3.77 1.59 -18.99
C GLN A 14 -3.13 2.45 -17.89
N SER A 15 -3.32 3.77 -17.94
CA SER A 15 -2.82 4.69 -16.92
C SER A 15 -3.42 4.38 -15.55
N PHE A 16 -4.74 4.15 -15.50
CA PHE A 16 -5.46 3.84 -14.27
C PHE A 16 -5.01 2.49 -13.68
N VAL A 17 -4.92 1.44 -14.51
CA VAL A 17 -4.44 0.12 -14.10
C VAL A 17 -3.01 0.19 -13.56
N ARG A 18 -2.12 0.93 -14.24
CA ARG A 18 -0.73 1.08 -13.79
C ARG A 18 -0.63 1.77 -12.43
N LYS A 19 -1.44 2.82 -12.19
CA LYS A 19 -1.53 3.47 -10.87
C LYS A 19 -1.99 2.49 -9.78
N GLY A 20 -2.96 1.63 -10.08
CA GLY A 20 -3.39 0.56 -9.17
C GLY A 20 -2.24 -0.39 -8.80
N PHE A 21 -1.46 -0.85 -9.78
CA PHE A 21 -0.30 -1.70 -9.52
C PHE A 21 0.81 -1.01 -8.72
N ASP A 22 1.06 0.28 -8.98
CA ASP A 22 2.05 1.06 -8.25
C ASP A 22 1.65 1.21 -6.76
N ALA A 23 0.36 1.49 -6.50
CA ALA A 23 -0.18 1.58 -5.14
C ALA A 23 -0.11 0.22 -4.41
N MET A 24 -0.51 -0.88 -5.06
CA MET A 24 -0.40 -2.23 -4.49
C MET A 24 1.05 -2.63 -4.20
N THR A 25 2.00 -2.28 -5.07
CA THR A 25 3.42 -2.55 -4.85
C THR A 25 3.95 -1.83 -3.62
N ARG A 26 3.54 -0.57 -3.41
CA ARG A 26 3.90 0.20 -2.21
C ARG A 26 3.30 -0.41 -0.94
N LEU A 27 2.04 -0.87 -1.01
CA LEU A 27 1.38 -1.56 0.10
C LEU A 27 2.13 -2.85 0.49
N ASN A 28 2.45 -3.69 -0.49
CA ASN A 28 3.18 -4.94 -0.28
C ASN A 28 4.55 -4.72 0.36
N LYS A 29 5.28 -3.70 -0.09
CA LYS A 29 6.57 -3.33 0.51
C LYS A 29 6.41 -2.90 1.97
N LEU A 30 5.38 -2.10 2.28
CA LEU A 30 5.13 -1.64 3.63
C LEU A 30 4.73 -2.79 4.57
N ASP A 31 3.88 -3.71 4.09
CA ASP A 31 3.50 -4.91 4.84
C ASP A 31 4.71 -5.80 5.14
N LEU A 32 5.62 -5.96 4.17
CA LEU A 32 6.87 -6.68 4.39
C LEU A 32 7.74 -6.00 5.46
N VAL A 33 7.84 -4.67 5.45
CA VAL A 33 8.57 -3.91 6.49
C VAL A 33 7.95 -4.13 7.86
N ILE A 34 6.62 -3.98 7.98
CA ILE A 34 5.90 -4.21 9.25
C ILE A 34 6.15 -5.62 9.76
N LYS A 35 6.02 -6.64 8.90
CA LYS A 35 6.24 -8.04 9.24
C LYS A 35 7.66 -8.30 9.71
N THR A 36 8.65 -7.76 9.00
CA THR A 36 10.08 -7.93 9.32
C THR A 36 10.43 -7.28 10.65
N GLU A 37 10.01 -6.03 10.85
CA GLU A 37 10.27 -5.32 12.09
C GLU A 37 9.55 -5.98 13.28
N THR A 38 8.29 -6.39 13.11
CA THR A 38 7.56 -7.14 14.15
C THR A 38 8.33 -8.39 14.57
N LYS A 39 8.87 -9.15 13.61
CA LYS A 39 9.69 -10.34 13.89
C LYS A 39 10.96 -9.97 14.66
N ASP A 40 11.68 -8.96 14.21
CA ASP A 40 12.94 -8.53 14.83
C ASP A 40 12.76 -8.03 16.27
N ILE A 41 11.65 -7.33 16.54
CA ILE A 41 11.36 -6.75 17.85
C ILE A 41 11.11 -7.83 18.90
N SER A 42 10.59 -8.99 18.50
CA SER A 42 10.45 -10.15 19.39
C SER A 42 11.79 -10.68 19.93
N GLN A 43 12.91 -10.31 19.29
CA GLN A 43 14.25 -10.79 19.64
C GLN A 43 15.10 -9.75 20.40
N CYS A 44 14.63 -8.50 20.58
CA CYS A 44 15.45 -7.44 21.16
C CYS A 44 14.64 -6.40 21.95
N ALA A 45 14.79 -6.39 23.28
CA ALA A 45 14.07 -5.52 24.21
C ALA A 45 14.27 -4.00 23.94
N SER A 46 15.46 -3.59 23.49
CA SER A 46 15.72 -2.18 23.14
C SER A 46 14.93 -1.71 21.91
N ARG A 47 14.62 -2.63 20.98
CA ARG A 47 13.76 -2.37 19.81
C ARG A 47 12.28 -2.35 20.19
N MET A 48 11.86 -3.15 21.19
CA MET A 48 10.49 -3.15 21.72
C MET A 48 10.05 -1.77 22.23
N ALA A 49 10.94 -1.06 22.95
CA ALA A 49 10.65 0.28 23.46
C ALA A 49 10.37 1.29 22.33
N ARG A 50 11.09 1.20 21.20
CA ARG A 50 10.89 2.07 20.02
C ARG A 50 9.70 1.66 19.14
N TRP A 51 9.28 0.40 19.23
CA TRP A 51 8.15 -0.17 18.48
C TRP A 51 6.77 0.07 19.11
N GLY A 52 6.71 0.68 20.30
CA GLY A 52 5.47 0.86 21.03
C GLY A 52 4.34 1.53 20.23
N VAL A 53 3.11 1.41 20.76
CA VAL A 53 1.84 1.80 20.13
C VAL A 53 1.78 3.28 19.71
N GLY A 54 2.61 4.16 20.30
CA GLY A 54 2.69 5.57 19.92
C GLY A 54 3.79 5.93 18.92
N GLY A 55 4.73 5.02 18.64
CA GLY A 55 5.96 5.30 17.89
C GLY A 55 5.95 4.74 16.47
N ARG A 56 7.00 3.98 16.13
CA ARG A 56 7.23 3.47 14.77
C ARG A 56 6.09 2.57 14.26
N LYS A 57 5.50 1.74 15.15
CA LYS A 57 4.37 0.89 14.80
C LYS A 57 3.18 1.72 14.28
N ARG A 58 2.83 2.80 14.98
CA ARG A 58 1.74 3.71 14.55
C ARG A 58 2.04 4.38 13.23
N LEU A 59 3.27 4.88 13.05
CA LEU A 59 3.68 5.51 11.79
C LEU A 59 3.51 4.57 10.59
N LEU A 60 3.92 3.31 10.73
CA LEU A 60 3.80 2.32 9.66
C LEU A 60 2.34 1.92 9.40
N HIS A 61 1.54 1.71 10.45
CA HIS A 61 0.11 1.38 10.27
C HIS A 61 -0.71 2.55 9.70
N THR A 62 -0.45 3.79 10.12
CA THR A 62 -1.09 4.97 9.51
C THR A 62 -0.65 5.16 8.06
N ALA A 63 0.62 4.88 7.72
CA ALA A 63 1.05 4.88 6.33
C ALA A 63 0.34 3.78 5.51
N ARG A 64 0.09 2.63 6.13
CA ARG A 64 -0.63 1.52 5.50
C ARG A 64 -2.07 1.89 5.19
N GLU A 65 -2.81 2.42 6.17
CA GLU A 65 -4.18 2.91 5.98
C GLU A 65 -4.27 3.89 4.80
N ARG A 66 -3.35 4.85 4.69
CA ARG A 66 -3.32 5.79 3.57
C ARG A 66 -3.10 5.14 2.20
N ILE A 67 -2.23 4.13 2.13
CA ILE A 67 -1.97 3.42 0.86
C ILE A 67 -3.16 2.52 0.52
N VAL A 68 -3.85 1.96 1.52
CA VAL A 68 -5.10 1.22 1.31
C VAL A 68 -6.17 2.11 0.68
N ASP A 69 -6.33 3.33 1.18
CA ASP A 69 -7.25 4.31 0.58
C ASP A 69 -6.88 4.60 -0.89
N GLU A 70 -5.58 4.72 -1.19
CA GLU A 70 -5.07 4.91 -2.56
C GLU A 70 -5.36 3.68 -3.45
N VAL A 71 -5.14 2.47 -2.94
CA VAL A 71 -5.45 1.22 -3.65
C VAL A 71 -6.94 1.12 -3.91
N GLN A 72 -7.80 1.43 -2.93
CA GLN A 72 -9.25 1.34 -3.06
C GLN A 72 -9.82 2.36 -4.05
N MET A 73 -9.19 3.53 -4.17
CA MET A 73 -9.51 4.51 -5.21
C MET A 73 -9.18 3.98 -6.62
N CYS A 74 -8.09 3.23 -6.77
CA CYS A 74 -7.67 2.66 -8.05
C CYS A 74 -8.32 1.29 -8.37
N LEU A 75 -8.66 0.50 -7.37
CA LEU A 75 -9.13 -0.88 -7.48
C LEU A 75 -10.20 -1.14 -6.39
N PRO A 76 -11.42 -0.60 -6.55
CA PRO A 76 -12.48 -0.77 -5.57
C PRO A 76 -12.89 -2.24 -5.43
N GLY A 77 -13.11 -2.68 -4.19
CA GLY A 77 -13.54 -4.05 -3.87
C GLY A 77 -12.41 -5.03 -3.55
N LEU A 78 -11.14 -4.64 -3.70
CA LEU A 78 -10.01 -5.35 -3.09
C LEU A 78 -10.00 -5.07 -1.57
N SER A 79 -10.93 -5.69 -0.85
CA SER A 79 -11.09 -5.50 0.59
C SER A 79 -9.91 -6.13 1.34
N HIS A 80 -9.43 -5.44 2.38
CA HIS A 80 -8.52 -6.03 3.36
C HIS A 80 -9.26 -7.08 4.20
N GLU A 81 -9.10 -8.35 3.85
CA GLU A 81 -9.29 -9.46 4.79
C GLU A 81 -8.09 -9.59 5.75
#